data_AF-A0A1Z2SLR7-F1
#
_entry.id   AF-A0A1Z2SLR7-F1
#
_cell.length_a   1.000
_cell.length_b   1.000
_cell.length_c   1.000
_cell.angle_alpha   90.00
_cell.angle_beta   90.00
_cell.angle_gamma   90.00
#
_symmetry.space_group_name_H-M   'P 1'
#
loop_
_entity.id
_entity.type
_entity.pdbx_description
1 polymer ?
#
loop_
_entity_poly.entity_id
_entity_poly.type
_entity_poly.pdbx_seq_one_letter_code
_entity_poly.pdbx_strand_id
1 'polypeptide(L)'
;MGYSDSISLKPETLLGLQTSYRFNSAFSATVQGIVRTQRSADQDLINWAYVSYQPGDNLLLKVGRLQTPFFALSDVLDVGYAYPWISAPQQIYKSWLFPTYHGVDLTWGHASDNVDASLETYLGRYSGTHDTNFGTTEYDVKVFGGVIAHLDIDDLTLRISHHHGQVNLNKAELNQLHAALENGGYTKTAEALEQKHWIDLEEVAITYETIDYFLRAEWSMINPRQGYLIKDIHSYYLSAGYSIHPLTFYATFAQSRVKYQSYANEVPISDSELYQAVSALKSRTQDNLTTWTFGTRWDAHPQIALKAEVTLLDGKPGETAFFDSIQNDFSRNANLYKISLEWVF
;
A
#
# COMPACT_ATOMS: atom_id res chain seq x y z
N MET A 1 -6.09 -12.32 -2.59
CA MET A 1 -5.14 -12.10 -1.45
C MET A 1 -3.85 -12.94 -1.46
N GLY A 2 -3.65 -13.88 -2.39
CA GLY A 2 -2.45 -14.75 -2.41
C GLY A 2 -2.54 -16.00 -1.55
N TYR A 3 -3.61 -16.14 -0.75
CA TYR A 3 -3.96 -17.35 0.00
C TYR A 3 -5.02 -18.18 -0.75
N SER A 4 -5.05 -19.47 -0.45
CA SER A 4 -6.04 -20.44 -0.92
C SER A 4 -6.55 -21.29 0.25
N ASP A 5 -7.55 -22.14 0.01
CA ASP A 5 -8.09 -23.09 1.00
C ASP A 5 -7.15 -24.29 1.27
N SER A 6 -5.86 -24.02 1.40
CA SER A 6 -4.81 -25.02 1.59
C SER A 6 -3.65 -24.43 2.36
N ILE A 7 -3.02 -25.25 3.21
CA ILE A 7 -1.82 -24.85 3.95
C ILE A 7 -0.68 -24.56 2.96
N SER A 8 -0.04 -23.40 3.11
CA SER A 8 1.05 -22.95 2.26
C SER A 8 1.96 -21.99 3.03
N LEU A 9 3.28 -22.14 2.84
CA LEU A 9 4.28 -21.18 3.35
C LEU A 9 4.55 -20.04 2.38
N LYS A 10 4.07 -20.15 1.13
CA LYS A 10 4.44 -19.23 0.06
C LYS A 10 4.04 -17.76 0.32
N PRO A 11 2.84 -17.44 0.84
CA PRO A 11 2.41 -16.05 0.94
C PRO A 11 3.30 -15.17 1.84
N GLU A 12 3.76 -15.71 2.96
CA GLU A 12 4.48 -14.93 3.99
C GLU A 12 6.01 -15.11 3.97
N THR A 13 6.54 -16.05 3.17
CA THR A 13 7.99 -16.34 3.23
C THR A 13 8.80 -15.31 2.45
N LEU A 14 9.62 -14.53 3.17
CA LEU A 14 10.59 -13.59 2.64
C LEU A 14 11.96 -13.69 3.34
N LEU A 15 13.01 -13.25 2.65
CA LEU A 15 14.36 -13.05 3.20
C LEU A 15 14.88 -11.70 2.73
N GLY A 16 15.23 -10.82 3.67
CA GLY A 16 15.82 -9.51 3.40
C GLY A 16 17.29 -9.44 3.81
N LEU A 17 18.08 -8.66 3.07
CA LEU A 17 19.43 -8.27 3.45
C LEU A 17 19.62 -6.78 3.18
N GLN A 18 20.13 -6.05 4.17
CA GLN A 18 20.48 -4.64 4.05
C GLN A 18 21.93 -4.40 4.45
N THR A 19 22.62 -3.58 3.66
CA THR A 19 24.00 -3.17 3.91
C THR A 19 24.13 -1.66 3.75
N SER A 20 24.84 -1.02 4.67
CA SER A 20 25.15 0.42 4.61
C SER A 20 26.66 0.65 4.74
N TYR A 21 27.20 1.53 3.91
CA TYR A 21 28.60 1.95 3.93
C TYR A 21 28.70 3.46 4.17
N ARG A 22 29.42 3.86 5.22
CA ARG A 22 29.63 5.28 5.57
C ARG A 22 30.95 5.77 5.00
N PHE A 23 30.90 6.67 4.02
CA PHE A 23 32.09 7.25 3.38
C PHE A 23 32.80 8.25 4.29
N ASN A 24 32.05 9.07 5.02
CA ASN A 24 32.53 10.05 5.99
C ASN A 24 31.40 10.42 6.98
N SER A 25 31.56 11.48 7.77
CA SER A 25 30.56 11.89 8.76
C SER A 25 29.22 12.32 8.17
N ALA A 26 29.18 12.73 6.89
CA ALA A 26 27.98 13.25 6.25
C ALA A 26 27.43 12.35 5.13
N PHE A 27 28.23 11.48 4.53
CA PHE A 27 27.82 10.67 3.39
C PHE A 27 27.80 9.17 3.69
N SER A 28 26.73 8.50 3.29
CA SER A 28 26.60 7.05 3.31
C SER A 28 25.88 6.53 2.06
N ALA A 29 26.04 5.24 1.76
CA ALA A 29 25.24 4.52 0.77
C ALA A 29 24.57 3.33 1.44
N THR A 30 23.32 3.06 1.09
CA THR A 30 22.54 1.92 1.60
C THR A 30 21.94 1.15 0.44
N VAL A 31 21.98 -0.17 0.52
CA VAL A 31 21.32 -1.09 -0.42
C VAL A 31 20.56 -2.14 0.38
N GLN A 32 19.32 -2.41 -0.01
CA GLN A 32 18.52 -3.51 0.52
C GLN A 32 17.97 -4.35 -0.62
N GLY A 33 18.06 -5.66 -0.46
CA GLY A 33 17.39 -6.63 -1.33
C GLY A 33 16.46 -7.54 -0.53
N ILE A 34 15.34 -7.93 -1.15
CA ILE A 34 14.37 -8.87 -0.58
C ILE A 34 14.03 -9.95 -1.61
N VAL A 35 14.05 -11.19 -1.15
CA VAL A 35 13.58 -12.35 -1.92
C VAL A 35 12.30 -12.86 -1.29
N ARG A 36 11.27 -13.08 -2.10
CA ARG A 36 9.98 -13.66 -1.69
C ARG A 36 9.72 -14.94 -2.44
N THR A 37 9.00 -15.88 -1.82
CA THR A 37 8.64 -17.13 -2.50
C THR A 37 7.51 -16.96 -3.54
N GLN A 38 6.61 -15.99 -3.35
CA GLN A 38 5.60 -15.58 -4.35
C GLN A 38 6.08 -14.44 -5.26
N ARG A 39 7.36 -14.46 -5.63
CA ARG A 39 7.94 -13.44 -6.52
C ARG A 39 7.54 -13.70 -7.98
N SER A 40 7.05 -12.67 -8.68
CA SER A 40 6.87 -12.69 -10.13
C SER A 40 8.21 -12.49 -10.86
N ALA A 41 8.34 -13.00 -12.10
CA ALA A 41 9.60 -12.95 -12.85
C ALA A 41 10.15 -11.51 -12.97
N ASP A 42 9.25 -10.54 -13.10
CA ASP A 42 9.54 -9.13 -13.37
C ASP A 42 9.76 -8.29 -12.09
N GLN A 43 9.58 -8.84 -10.89
CA GLN A 43 9.88 -8.10 -9.67
C GLN A 43 11.39 -7.80 -9.56
N ASP A 44 11.78 -6.65 -9.03
CA ASP A 44 13.19 -6.37 -8.74
C ASP A 44 13.62 -7.10 -7.45
N LEU A 45 14.88 -7.55 -7.37
CA LEU A 45 15.45 -8.09 -6.13
C LEU A 45 15.86 -6.99 -5.15
N ILE A 46 16.18 -5.80 -5.69
CA ILE A 46 16.62 -4.64 -4.92
C ILE A 46 15.39 -3.78 -4.64
N ASN A 47 15.02 -3.67 -3.37
CA ASN A 47 13.95 -2.79 -2.92
C ASN A 47 14.40 -1.33 -3.03
N TRP A 48 15.53 -1.00 -2.38
CA TRP A 48 16.10 0.34 -2.42
C TRP A 48 17.63 0.33 -2.49
N ALA A 49 18.16 1.37 -3.12
CA ALA A 49 19.59 1.62 -3.28
C ALA A 49 19.80 3.14 -3.44
N TYR A 50 20.35 3.78 -2.41
CA TYR A 50 20.46 5.24 -2.36
C TYR A 50 21.75 5.70 -1.68
N VAL A 51 22.11 6.93 -1.97
CA VAL A 51 23.13 7.70 -1.25
C VAL A 51 22.42 8.68 -0.33
N SER A 52 22.92 8.83 0.89
CA SER A 52 22.44 9.80 1.88
C SER A 52 23.48 10.88 2.12
N TYR A 53 23.00 12.11 2.32
CA TYR A 53 23.75 13.26 2.80
C TYR A 53 23.10 13.82 4.07
N GLN A 54 23.84 13.81 5.17
CA GLN A 54 23.42 14.24 6.49
C GLN A 54 24.54 15.10 7.13
N PRO A 55 24.61 16.41 6.84
CA PRO A 55 25.68 17.27 7.33
C PRO A 55 25.65 17.57 8.84
N GLY A 56 24.53 17.23 9.50
CA GLY A 56 24.30 17.36 10.94
C GLY A 56 23.00 16.65 11.29
N ASP A 57 22.46 16.91 12.48
CA ASP A 57 21.37 16.07 13.01
C ASP A 57 19.98 16.42 12.43
N ASN A 58 19.83 17.61 11.85
CA ASN A 58 18.51 18.15 11.49
C ASN A 58 18.10 17.90 10.03
N LEU A 59 18.99 17.41 9.18
CA LEU A 59 18.76 17.32 7.73
C LEU A 59 19.26 16.01 7.16
N LEU A 60 18.39 15.29 6.45
CA LEU A 60 18.72 14.08 5.71
C LEU A 60 18.21 14.21 4.27
N LEU A 61 19.13 14.15 3.31
CA LEU A 61 18.81 14.05 1.88
C LEU A 61 19.16 12.65 1.39
N LYS A 62 18.21 11.95 0.75
CA LYS A 62 18.44 10.67 0.07
C LYS A 62 18.23 10.84 -1.43
N VAL A 63 19.09 10.20 -2.23
CA VAL A 63 18.98 10.20 -3.70
C VAL A 63 19.24 8.79 -4.23
N GLY A 64 18.33 8.27 -5.05
CA GLY A 64 18.48 6.97 -5.68
C GLY A 64 17.15 6.26 -5.90
N ARG A 65 17.18 4.93 -5.75
CA ARG A 65 15.97 4.11 -5.65
C ARG A 65 15.55 4.04 -4.19
N LEU A 66 14.35 4.52 -3.89
CA LEU A 66 13.81 4.72 -2.56
C LEU A 66 12.51 3.95 -2.41
N GLN A 67 12.09 3.64 -1.19
CA GLN A 67 10.75 3.13 -0.92
C GLN A 67 9.73 4.26 -0.94
N THR A 68 8.53 4.01 -1.43
CA THR A 68 7.45 5.02 -1.41
C THR A 68 6.90 5.23 0.00
N PRO A 69 6.97 6.46 0.54
CA PRO A 69 6.58 6.74 1.92
C PRO A 69 5.07 7.09 2.02
N PHE A 70 4.19 6.26 1.43
CA PHE A 70 2.74 6.54 1.39
C PHE A 70 2.02 6.28 2.72
N PHE A 71 2.55 5.37 3.56
CA PHE A 71 1.85 4.86 4.74
C PHE A 71 2.79 4.76 5.93
N ALA A 72 2.25 4.65 7.15
CA ALA A 72 3.04 4.70 8.38
C ALA A 72 4.09 3.59 8.50
N LEU A 73 3.77 2.38 8.01
CA LEU A 73 4.70 1.24 8.00
C LEU A 73 5.42 1.06 6.66
N SER A 74 5.38 2.03 5.73
CA SER A 74 6.06 1.92 4.43
C SER A 74 7.47 1.37 4.58
N ASP A 75 8.30 2.03 5.39
CA ASP A 75 9.73 1.75 5.59
C ASP A 75 10.06 0.39 6.23
N VAL A 76 9.07 -0.24 6.86
CA VAL A 76 9.25 -1.48 7.65
C VAL A 76 8.26 -2.57 7.28
N LEU A 77 7.48 -2.41 6.22
CA LEU A 77 6.38 -3.32 5.86
C LEU A 77 6.87 -4.77 5.68
N ASP A 78 8.07 -4.93 5.12
CA ASP A 78 8.70 -6.24 4.89
C ASP A 78 9.54 -6.75 6.08
N VAL A 79 9.58 -6.01 7.19
CA VAL A 79 10.28 -6.39 8.41
C VAL A 79 9.25 -6.85 9.43
N GLY A 80 8.78 -8.09 9.29
CA GLY A 80 7.74 -8.66 10.15
C GLY A 80 8.04 -8.53 11.65
N TYR A 81 9.31 -8.57 12.05
CA TYR A 81 9.73 -8.39 13.44
C TYR A 81 9.39 -6.99 14.02
N ALA A 82 9.28 -5.95 13.18
CA ALA A 82 9.08 -4.55 13.58
C ALA A 82 7.65 -4.24 14.07
N TYR A 83 6.71 -5.16 13.91
CA TYR A 83 5.32 -4.96 14.33
C TYR A 83 4.71 -6.25 14.92
N PRO A 84 3.60 -6.16 15.68
CA PRO A 84 3.02 -7.33 16.38
C PRO A 84 2.32 -8.32 15.44
N TRP A 85 1.76 -7.83 14.31
CA TRP A 85 1.05 -8.63 13.32
C TRP A 85 1.97 -9.60 12.56
N ILE A 86 1.40 -10.67 12.01
CA ILE A 86 2.07 -11.46 10.96
C ILE A 86 2.10 -10.66 9.65
N SER A 87 1.00 -10.01 9.31
CA SER A 87 0.93 -9.12 8.15
C SER A 87 0.12 -7.89 8.52
N ALA A 88 0.62 -6.70 8.18
CA ALA A 88 -0.10 -5.45 8.44
C ALA A 88 -1.51 -5.44 7.79
N PRO A 89 -2.46 -4.62 8.29
CA PRO A 89 -3.82 -4.56 7.76
C PRO A 89 -3.85 -4.34 6.24
N GLN A 90 -4.28 -5.37 5.51
CA GLN A 90 -4.18 -5.42 4.05
C GLN A 90 -5.03 -4.34 3.36
N GLN A 91 -6.05 -3.82 4.04
CA GLN A 91 -6.90 -2.73 3.55
C GLN A 91 -6.11 -1.44 3.28
N ILE A 92 -5.07 -1.16 4.06
CA ILE A 92 -4.15 -0.03 3.84
C ILE A 92 -2.97 -0.48 2.97
N TYR A 93 -2.29 -1.54 3.40
CA TYR A 93 -0.97 -1.90 2.88
C TYR A 93 -0.97 -2.73 1.60
N LYS A 94 -2.11 -3.32 1.24
CA LYS A 94 -2.28 -4.04 -0.02
C LYS A 94 -2.92 -3.13 -1.06
N SER A 95 -2.15 -2.11 -1.46
CA SER A 95 -2.61 -1.05 -2.35
C SER A 95 -2.22 -1.32 -3.81
N TRP A 96 -2.86 -0.59 -4.73
CA TRP A 96 -2.56 -0.50 -6.16
C TRP A 96 -1.35 0.40 -6.46
N LEU A 97 -0.71 0.90 -5.41
CA LEU A 97 0.44 1.79 -5.47
C LEU A 97 1.73 0.99 -5.62
N PHE A 98 2.70 1.59 -6.29
CA PHE A 98 4.01 1.00 -6.47
C PHE A 98 4.86 1.13 -5.19
N PRO A 99 5.70 0.14 -4.85
CA PRO A 99 6.40 0.09 -3.56
C PRO A 99 7.67 0.95 -3.51
N THR A 100 8.21 1.34 -4.67
CA THR A 100 9.53 1.98 -4.77
C THR A 100 9.53 3.01 -5.88
N TYR A 101 10.41 4.00 -5.82
CA TYR A 101 10.56 5.00 -6.86
C TYR A 101 12.02 5.42 -7.05
N HIS A 102 12.31 6.06 -8.17
CA HIS A 102 13.59 6.73 -8.38
C HIS A 102 13.40 8.23 -8.19
N GLY A 103 14.18 8.82 -7.30
CA GLY A 103 14.02 10.24 -7.00
C GLY A 103 14.89 10.74 -5.86
N VAL A 104 14.39 11.81 -5.24
CA VAL A 104 14.99 12.49 -4.11
C VAL A 104 14.00 12.52 -2.95
N ASP A 105 14.52 12.41 -1.74
CA ASP A 105 13.78 12.50 -0.49
C ASP A 105 14.56 13.42 0.46
N LEU A 106 13.88 14.37 1.07
CA LEU A 106 14.45 15.36 1.97
C LEU A 106 13.63 15.38 3.26
N THR A 107 14.29 15.03 4.36
CA THR A 107 13.74 15.15 5.70
C THR A 107 14.45 16.28 6.43
N TRP A 108 13.69 17.19 7.01
CA TRP A 108 14.18 18.18 7.95
C TRP A 108 13.44 18.04 9.27
N GLY A 109 14.18 17.96 10.37
CA GLY A 109 13.59 17.75 11.68
C GLY A 109 14.32 18.48 12.79
N HIS A 110 13.65 18.54 13.93
CA HIS A 110 14.18 19.06 15.17
C HIS A 110 13.73 18.15 16.31
N ALA A 111 14.72 17.74 17.11
CA ALA A 111 14.50 16.97 18.31
C ALA A 111 14.71 17.87 19.54
N SER A 112 13.88 17.68 20.56
CA SER A 112 13.96 18.35 21.86
C SER A 112 13.67 17.36 22.97
N ASP A 113 13.78 17.75 24.24
CA ASP A 113 13.69 16.81 25.36
C ASP A 113 12.36 16.02 25.42
N ASN A 114 11.25 16.59 24.92
CA ASN A 114 9.91 15.96 25.00
C ASN A 114 9.20 15.85 23.65
N VAL A 115 9.75 16.44 22.59
CA VAL A 115 9.08 16.54 21.30
C VAL A 115 10.10 16.41 20.18
N ASP A 116 9.85 15.46 19.28
CA ASP A 116 10.55 15.34 18.02
C ASP A 116 9.57 15.64 16.88
N ALA A 117 9.95 16.54 15.99
CA ALA A 117 9.12 16.92 14.86
C ALA A 117 9.93 16.88 13.58
N SER A 118 9.35 16.36 12.50
CA SER A 118 9.98 16.39 11.19
C SER A 118 8.99 16.66 10.07
N LEU A 119 9.53 17.26 9.02
CA LEU A 119 8.88 17.46 7.74
C LEU A 119 9.70 16.74 6.68
N GLU A 120 9.06 15.83 5.97
CA GLU A 120 9.63 15.09 4.86
C GLU A 120 8.94 15.52 3.56
N THR A 121 9.73 15.72 2.51
CA THR A 121 9.21 15.93 1.16
C THR A 121 10.05 15.19 0.15
N TYR A 122 9.41 14.66 -0.87
CA TYR A 122 10.07 13.86 -1.87
C TYR A 122 9.49 14.10 -3.26
N LEU A 123 10.29 13.82 -4.27
CA LEU A 123 9.90 13.93 -5.67
C LEU A 123 10.55 12.79 -6.47
N GLY A 124 9.78 12.16 -7.33
CA GLY A 124 10.32 11.09 -8.15
C GLY A 124 9.42 10.61 -9.26
N ARG A 125 9.83 9.47 -9.82
CA ARG A 125 9.14 8.77 -10.91
C ARG A 125 9.12 7.27 -10.65
N TYR A 126 8.14 6.61 -11.24
CA TYR A 126 8.05 5.17 -11.26
C TYR A 126 7.65 4.68 -12.64
N SER A 127 8.30 3.63 -13.11
CA SER A 127 7.90 2.89 -14.30
C SER A 127 8.13 1.43 -14.01
N GLY A 128 7.09 0.61 -14.18
CA GLY A 128 7.18 -0.80 -13.92
C GLY A 128 5.82 -1.48 -13.84
N THR A 129 5.88 -2.79 -13.72
CA THR A 129 4.72 -3.65 -13.58
C THR A 129 4.52 -4.00 -12.10
N HIS A 130 3.30 -3.86 -11.60
CA HIS A 130 2.96 -4.16 -10.21
C HIS A 130 1.72 -5.04 -10.11
N ASP A 131 1.82 -6.10 -9.31
CA ASP A 131 0.70 -6.99 -9.01
C ASP A 131 -0.22 -6.32 -7.99
N THR A 132 -1.46 -6.07 -8.39
CA THR A 132 -2.50 -5.50 -7.51
C THR A 132 -3.52 -6.55 -7.12
N ASN A 133 -4.44 -6.23 -6.21
CA ASN A 133 -5.61 -7.08 -5.88
C ASN A 133 -6.57 -7.33 -7.07
N PHE A 134 -6.29 -6.77 -8.24
CA PHE A 134 -7.14 -6.85 -9.42
C PHE A 134 -6.37 -7.31 -10.66
N GLY A 135 -5.17 -7.87 -10.45
CA GLY A 135 -4.26 -8.30 -11.50
C GLY A 135 -3.05 -7.39 -11.67
N THR A 136 -2.21 -7.78 -12.62
CA THR A 136 -0.94 -7.13 -12.94
C THR A 136 -1.19 -5.86 -13.76
N THR A 137 -0.74 -4.71 -13.25
CA THR A 137 -0.88 -3.41 -13.92
C THR A 137 0.49 -2.77 -14.15
N GLU A 138 0.71 -2.32 -15.38
CA GLU A 138 1.87 -1.48 -15.73
C GLU A 138 1.53 -0.02 -15.43
N TYR A 139 2.38 0.63 -14.66
CA TYR A 139 2.27 2.04 -14.29
C TYR A 139 3.44 2.83 -14.87
N ASP A 140 3.13 3.92 -15.56
CA ASP A 140 4.09 4.98 -15.88
C ASP A 140 3.67 6.25 -15.14
N VAL A 141 4.41 6.56 -14.07
CA VAL A 141 4.22 7.74 -13.22
C VAL A 141 5.41 8.65 -13.43
N LYS A 142 5.22 9.63 -14.31
CA LYS A 142 6.30 10.51 -14.78
C LYS A 142 6.83 11.42 -13.70
N VAL A 143 5.92 11.95 -12.87
CA VAL A 143 6.23 12.82 -11.74
C VAL A 143 5.18 12.58 -10.66
N PHE A 144 5.64 12.34 -9.43
CA PHE A 144 4.85 12.38 -8.22
C PHE A 144 5.72 12.82 -7.05
N GLY A 145 5.09 13.30 -5.99
CA GLY A 145 5.76 13.71 -4.77
C GLY A 145 4.78 13.85 -3.63
N GLY A 146 5.27 14.27 -2.48
CA GLY A 146 4.44 14.46 -1.30
C GLY A 146 5.11 15.29 -0.22
N VAL A 147 4.30 15.62 0.77
CA VAL A 147 4.73 16.24 2.02
C VAL A 147 4.17 15.42 3.16
N ILE A 148 5.02 15.14 4.14
CA ILE A 148 4.73 14.30 5.28
C ILE A 148 5.19 15.04 6.53
N ALA A 149 4.31 15.17 7.51
CA ALA A 149 4.64 15.67 8.83
C ALA A 149 4.63 14.53 9.84
N HIS A 150 5.67 14.44 10.65
CA HIS A 150 5.73 13.56 11.82
C HIS A 150 5.92 14.37 13.09
N LEU A 151 5.25 13.93 14.14
CA LEU A 151 5.34 14.52 15.47
C LEU A 151 5.30 13.40 16.51
N ASP A 152 6.38 13.29 17.26
CA ASP A 152 6.53 12.37 18.38
C ASP A 152 6.52 13.18 19.68
N ILE A 153 5.63 12.81 20.60
CA ILE A 153 5.47 13.43 21.92
C ILE A 153 5.34 12.29 22.94
N ASP A 154 6.39 12.08 23.74
CA ASP A 154 6.49 10.95 24.66
C ASP A 154 6.20 9.60 23.93
N ASP A 155 5.13 8.91 24.32
CA ASP A 155 4.68 7.62 23.76
C ASP A 155 3.77 7.78 22.52
N LEU A 156 3.43 9.00 22.11
CA LEU A 156 2.50 9.31 21.02
C LEU A 156 3.23 9.74 19.75
N THR A 157 3.01 9.03 18.66
CA THR A 157 3.43 9.41 17.30
C THR A 157 2.20 9.78 16.46
N LEU A 158 2.24 10.96 15.85
CA LEU A 158 1.30 11.42 14.83
C LEU A 158 2.02 11.53 13.49
N ARG A 159 1.40 10.99 12.45
CA ARG A 159 1.82 11.16 11.06
C ARG A 159 0.66 11.67 10.22
N ILE A 160 0.91 12.66 9.39
CA ILE A 160 -0.05 13.18 8.42
C ILE A 160 0.69 13.37 7.10
N SER A 161 0.11 12.91 5.99
CA SER A 161 0.73 13.12 4.68
C SER A 161 -0.26 13.39 3.56
N HIS A 162 0.24 14.15 2.58
CA HIS A 162 -0.42 14.46 1.33
C HIS A 162 0.53 14.12 0.17
N HIS A 163 0.05 13.33 -0.78
CA HIS A 163 0.80 12.90 -1.95
C HIS A 163 0.04 13.23 -3.21
N HIS A 164 0.77 13.65 -4.24
CA HIS A 164 0.19 14.05 -5.52
C HIS A 164 1.01 13.49 -6.68
N GLY A 165 0.34 12.90 -7.67
CA GLY A 165 1.02 12.34 -8.84
C GLY A 165 0.14 12.24 -10.07
N GLN A 166 0.79 12.21 -11.24
CA GLN A 166 0.12 11.92 -12.51
C GLN A 166 0.45 10.50 -12.96
N VAL A 167 -0.58 9.68 -13.13
CA VAL A 167 -0.48 8.35 -13.71
C VAL A 167 -0.87 8.38 -15.18
N ASN A 168 -0.18 7.58 -16.00
CA ASN A 168 -0.57 7.29 -17.37
C ASN A 168 -0.71 5.76 -17.55
N LEU A 169 -1.92 5.28 -17.84
CA LEU A 169 -2.18 3.85 -18.02
C LEU A 169 -1.71 3.31 -19.38
N ASN A 170 -1.71 4.17 -20.41
CA ASN A 170 -1.24 3.91 -21.78
C ASN A 170 -1.59 2.53 -22.38
N LYS A 171 -2.83 2.08 -22.21
CA LYS A 171 -3.33 0.82 -22.79
C LYS A 171 -3.81 1.04 -24.22
N ALA A 172 -3.34 0.19 -25.14
CA ALA A 172 -3.61 0.32 -26.57
C ALA A 172 -5.11 0.13 -26.87
N GLU A 173 -5.75 -0.80 -26.18
CA GLU A 173 -7.18 -1.12 -26.30
C GLU A 173 -8.05 0.07 -25.89
N LEU A 174 -7.66 0.76 -24.81
CA LEU A 174 -8.34 1.98 -24.36
C LEU A 174 -8.13 3.15 -25.33
N ASN A 175 -6.96 3.26 -25.96
CA ASN A 175 -6.73 4.26 -27.01
C ASN A 175 -7.63 4.02 -28.24
N GLN A 176 -7.79 2.76 -28.65
CA GLN A 176 -8.68 2.40 -29.76
C GLN A 176 -10.15 2.70 -29.41
N LEU A 177 -10.59 2.33 -28.19
CA LEU A 177 -11.94 2.62 -27.72
C LEU A 177 -12.21 4.12 -27.64
N HIS A 178 -11.27 4.90 -27.11
CA HIS A 178 -11.35 6.36 -27.06
C HIS A 178 -11.53 6.94 -28.48
N ALA A 179 -10.74 6.51 -29.45
CA ALA A 179 -10.86 6.98 -30.84
C ALA A 179 -12.21 6.60 -31.47
N ALA A 180 -12.73 5.41 -31.17
CA ALA A 180 -14.05 4.98 -31.64
C ALA A 180 -15.18 5.82 -31.04
N LEU A 181 -15.07 6.22 -29.78
CA LEU A 181 -16.03 7.09 -29.10
C LEU A 181 -16.03 8.50 -29.69
N GLU A 182 -14.85 9.08 -29.90
CA GLU A 182 -14.68 10.38 -30.57
C GLU A 182 -15.29 10.38 -31.98
N ASN A 183 -14.96 9.37 -32.79
CA ASN A 183 -15.53 9.23 -34.14
C ASN A 183 -17.05 9.04 -34.13
N GLY A 184 -17.59 8.42 -33.08
CA GLY A 184 -19.03 8.25 -32.87
C GLY A 184 -19.75 9.48 -32.33
N GLY A 185 -19.02 10.56 -32.01
CA GLY A 185 -19.57 11.78 -31.41
C GLY A 185 -19.90 11.67 -29.92
N TYR A 186 -19.37 10.67 -29.21
CA TYR A 186 -19.60 10.41 -27.79
C TYR A 186 -18.51 11.05 -26.91
N THR A 187 -18.30 12.36 -27.05
CA THR A 187 -17.14 13.07 -26.50
C THR A 187 -17.05 12.99 -24.98
N LYS A 188 -18.15 13.06 -24.23
CA LYS A 188 -18.09 12.94 -22.76
C LYS A 188 -17.75 11.54 -22.29
N THR A 189 -18.13 10.54 -23.09
CA THR A 189 -17.75 9.15 -22.82
C THR A 189 -16.28 8.93 -23.14
N ALA A 190 -15.76 9.55 -24.21
CA ALA A 190 -14.34 9.52 -24.56
C ALA A 190 -13.48 10.22 -23.50
N GLU A 191 -13.84 11.43 -23.08
CA GLU A 191 -13.17 12.18 -21.99
C GLU A 191 -13.08 11.36 -20.69
N ALA A 192 -14.14 10.62 -20.35
CA ALA A 192 -14.12 9.74 -19.18
C ALA A 192 -13.09 8.60 -19.29
N LEU A 193 -12.70 8.21 -20.49
CA LEU A 193 -11.70 7.17 -20.76
C LEU A 193 -10.30 7.73 -21.05
N GLU A 194 -10.08 9.03 -20.84
CA GLU A 194 -8.71 9.56 -20.79
C GLU A 194 -7.86 8.70 -19.86
N GLN A 195 -6.61 8.46 -20.23
CA GLN A 195 -5.74 7.53 -19.49
C GLN A 195 -4.71 8.23 -18.61
N LYS A 196 -4.75 9.56 -18.58
CA LYS A 196 -3.87 10.41 -17.78
C LYS A 196 -4.67 11.02 -16.64
N HIS A 197 -4.32 10.69 -15.41
CA HIS A 197 -5.07 11.14 -14.25
C HIS A 197 -4.16 11.69 -13.18
N TRP A 198 -4.59 12.78 -12.58
CA TRP A 198 -4.04 13.26 -11.31
C TRP A 198 -4.71 12.53 -10.16
N ILE A 199 -3.90 12.02 -9.25
CA ILE A 199 -4.35 11.29 -8.07
C ILE A 199 -3.76 11.98 -6.84
N ASP A 200 -4.62 12.21 -5.86
CA ASP A 200 -4.22 12.59 -4.51
C ASP A 200 -4.31 11.36 -3.60
N LEU A 201 -3.34 11.22 -2.70
CA LEU A 201 -3.41 10.29 -1.58
C LEU A 201 -3.22 11.08 -0.29
N GLU A 202 -4.17 10.91 0.63
CA GLU A 202 -4.14 11.49 1.97
C GLU A 202 -3.98 10.37 2.99
N GLU A 203 -3.19 10.59 4.04
CA GLU A 203 -3.01 9.64 5.13
C GLU A 203 -2.90 10.35 6.48
N VAL A 204 -3.47 9.71 7.50
CA VAL A 204 -3.34 10.09 8.90
C VAL A 204 -3.15 8.82 9.73
N ALA A 205 -2.06 8.76 10.49
CA ALA A 205 -1.77 7.69 11.43
C ALA A 205 -1.47 8.24 12.81
N ILE A 206 -1.99 7.52 13.80
CA ILE A 206 -1.78 7.78 15.22
C ILE A 206 -1.32 6.48 15.84
N THR A 207 -0.19 6.54 16.52
CA THR A 207 0.39 5.42 17.25
C THR A 207 0.66 5.88 18.68
N TYR A 208 0.22 5.09 19.65
CA TYR A 208 0.54 5.30 21.06
C TYR A 208 1.09 4.00 21.61
N GLU A 209 2.36 3.97 22.03
CA GLU A 209 3.02 2.74 22.47
C GLU A 209 3.76 2.92 23.78
N THR A 210 3.50 2.02 24.71
CA THR A 210 4.24 1.89 25.97
C THR A 210 4.87 0.50 26.02
N ILE A 211 5.54 0.19 27.14
CA ILE A 211 6.05 -1.16 27.40
C ILE A 211 4.91 -2.20 27.48
N ASP A 212 3.74 -1.81 28.00
CA ASP A 212 2.67 -2.73 28.35
C ASP A 212 1.53 -2.77 27.33
N TYR A 213 1.31 -1.71 26.56
CA TYR A 213 0.21 -1.64 25.59
C TYR A 213 0.53 -0.75 24.41
N PHE A 214 -0.10 -1.06 23.27
CA PHE A 214 -0.06 -0.23 22.09
C PHE A 214 -1.47 0.02 21.55
N LEU A 215 -1.63 1.18 20.92
CA LEU A 215 -2.79 1.57 20.12
C LEU A 215 -2.27 2.10 18.79
N ARG A 216 -2.78 1.59 17.67
CA ARG A 216 -2.42 2.05 16.33
C ARG A 216 -3.69 2.27 15.52
N ALA A 217 -3.82 3.43 14.91
CA ALA A 217 -4.89 3.76 14.00
C ALA A 217 -4.32 4.41 12.75
N GLU A 218 -4.84 4.06 11.59
CA GLU A 218 -4.41 4.64 10.33
C GLU A 218 -5.62 4.73 9.42
N TRP A 219 -5.74 5.87 8.73
CA TRP A 219 -6.75 6.14 7.74
C TRP A 219 -6.05 6.64 6.48
N SER A 220 -6.49 6.15 5.32
CA SER A 220 -6.04 6.66 4.04
C SER A 220 -7.18 6.82 3.05
N MET A 221 -7.03 7.81 2.18
CA MET A 221 -7.94 8.09 1.08
C MET A 221 -7.17 8.32 -0.20
N ILE A 222 -7.62 7.66 -1.25
CA ILE A 222 -7.12 7.82 -2.61
C ILE A 222 -8.23 8.44 -3.43
N ASN A 223 -8.00 9.65 -3.91
CA ASN A 223 -8.97 10.41 -4.67
C ASN A 223 -8.45 10.68 -6.08
N PRO A 224 -8.99 10.02 -7.12
CA PRO A 224 -8.75 10.45 -8.49
C PRO A 224 -9.56 11.73 -8.74
N ARG A 225 -8.91 12.89 -8.86
CA ARG A 225 -9.61 14.17 -9.09
C ARG A 225 -10.54 14.13 -10.30
N GLN A 226 -10.11 13.41 -11.34
CA GLN A 226 -10.79 13.23 -12.61
C GLN A 226 -10.35 11.88 -13.15
N GLY A 227 -11.08 10.81 -12.90
CA GLY A 227 -10.67 9.51 -13.44
C GLY A 227 -11.66 8.40 -13.21
N TYR A 228 -12.40 8.07 -14.27
CA TYR A 228 -13.24 6.88 -14.27
C TYR A 228 -12.41 5.59 -14.20
N LEU A 229 -11.21 5.59 -14.76
CA LEU A 229 -10.37 4.41 -14.84
C LEU A 229 -9.65 4.09 -13.52
N ILE A 230 -9.55 5.06 -12.62
CA ILE A 230 -8.88 4.94 -11.32
C ILE A 230 -9.91 4.75 -10.22
N LYS A 231 -9.52 3.98 -9.20
CA LYS A 231 -10.36 3.66 -8.06
C LYS A 231 -10.30 4.78 -7.01
N ASP A 232 -11.46 5.17 -6.53
CA ASP A 232 -11.62 5.89 -5.26
C ASP A 232 -11.56 4.85 -4.14
N ILE A 233 -10.62 5.04 -3.21
CA ILE A 233 -10.38 4.08 -2.12
C ILE A 233 -10.37 4.81 -0.79
N HIS A 234 -11.18 4.31 0.12
CA HIS A 234 -11.13 4.67 1.53
C HIS A 234 -10.78 3.44 2.35
N SER A 235 -9.75 3.55 3.16
CA SER A 235 -9.29 2.46 4.00
C SER A 235 -8.94 2.96 5.38
N TYR A 236 -9.18 2.14 6.40
CA TYR A 236 -8.73 2.43 7.76
C TYR A 236 -8.60 1.17 8.59
N TYR A 237 -7.80 1.25 9.65
CA TYR A 237 -7.80 0.26 10.71
C TYR A 237 -7.64 0.90 12.09
N LEU A 238 -8.03 0.13 13.10
CA LEU A 238 -7.76 0.38 14.51
C LEU A 238 -7.25 -0.91 15.14
N SER A 239 -6.15 -0.83 15.87
CA SER A 239 -5.53 -1.96 16.54
C SER A 239 -5.12 -1.60 17.94
N ALA A 240 -5.36 -2.52 18.86
CA ALA A 240 -4.91 -2.40 20.24
C ALA A 240 -4.29 -3.72 20.69
N GLY A 241 -3.27 -3.64 21.51
CA GLY A 241 -2.66 -4.82 22.12
C GLY A 241 -2.13 -4.57 23.52
N TYR A 242 -1.95 -5.67 24.23
CA TYR A 242 -1.49 -5.71 25.60
C TYR A 242 -0.38 -6.76 25.75
N SER A 243 0.73 -6.35 26.32
CA SER A 243 1.95 -7.12 26.50
C SER A 243 2.04 -7.62 27.94
N ILE A 244 2.04 -8.94 28.10
CA ILE A 244 2.36 -9.66 29.34
C ILE A 244 3.60 -10.50 29.02
N HIS A 245 4.78 -9.92 29.21
CA HIS A 245 6.04 -10.51 28.77
C HIS A 245 6.16 -12.01 29.17
N PRO A 246 6.49 -12.92 28.23
CA PRO A 246 6.98 -12.68 26.86
C PRO A 246 5.89 -12.67 25.77
N LEU A 247 4.61 -12.53 26.12
CA LEU A 247 3.48 -12.60 25.20
C LEU A 247 2.85 -11.23 24.98
N THR A 248 2.45 -10.93 23.75
CA THR A 248 1.60 -9.80 23.41
C THR A 248 0.35 -10.30 22.71
N PHE A 249 -0.81 -9.90 23.20
CA PHE A 249 -2.11 -10.18 22.59
C PHE A 249 -2.65 -8.93 21.92
N TYR A 250 -3.28 -9.06 20.77
CA TYR A 250 -3.87 -7.91 20.08
C TYR A 250 -5.14 -8.26 19.31
N ALA A 251 -5.92 -7.22 19.05
CA ALA A 251 -7.06 -7.25 18.16
C ALA A 251 -6.99 -6.08 17.17
N THR A 252 -7.41 -6.30 15.94
CA THR A 252 -7.41 -5.29 14.89
C THR A 252 -8.71 -5.34 14.11
N PHE A 253 -9.34 -4.19 13.97
CA PHE A 253 -10.43 -3.98 13.02
C PHE A 253 -9.88 -3.23 11.81
N ALA A 254 -10.23 -3.66 10.60
CA ALA A 254 -9.87 -2.95 9.38
C ALA A 254 -11.00 -3.01 8.34
N GLN A 255 -11.14 -1.94 7.56
CA GLN A 255 -12.13 -1.86 6.49
C GLN A 255 -11.55 -1.11 5.29
N SER A 256 -11.85 -1.61 4.09
CA SER A 256 -11.62 -0.91 2.83
C SER A 256 -12.93 -0.79 2.05
N ARG A 257 -13.05 0.30 1.30
CA ARG A 257 -14.12 0.52 0.34
C ARG A 257 -13.52 1.10 -0.93
N VAL A 258 -13.71 0.40 -2.02
CA VAL A 258 -13.13 0.68 -3.34
C VAL A 258 -14.26 0.85 -4.33
N LYS A 259 -14.32 2.01 -4.98
CA LYS A 259 -15.33 2.30 -6.00
C LYS A 259 -14.70 2.92 -7.23
N TYR A 260 -15.43 2.85 -8.33
CA TYR A 260 -15.18 3.70 -9.48
C TYR A 260 -16.14 4.89 -9.44
N GLN A 261 -15.65 6.05 -9.88
CA GLN A 261 -16.51 7.21 -10.08
C GLN A 261 -17.56 6.92 -11.17
N SER A 262 -18.71 7.59 -11.11
CA SER A 262 -19.68 7.54 -12.20
C SER A 262 -19.26 8.47 -13.34
N TYR A 263 -19.60 8.13 -14.58
CA TYR A 263 -19.29 8.94 -15.76
C TYR A 263 -20.51 9.02 -16.69
N ALA A 264 -20.51 10.04 -17.55
CA ALA A 264 -21.52 10.17 -18.59
C ALA A 264 -21.33 9.04 -19.62
N ASN A 265 -22.41 8.31 -19.90
CA ASN A 265 -22.43 7.33 -20.99
C ASN A 265 -23.42 7.78 -22.04
N GLU A 266 -22.87 8.26 -23.15
CA GLU A 266 -23.61 8.75 -24.30
C GLU A 266 -23.87 7.64 -25.32
N VAL A 267 -23.18 6.50 -25.20
CA VAL A 267 -23.33 5.36 -26.12
C VAL A 267 -24.70 4.69 -25.92
N PRO A 268 -25.55 4.65 -26.96
CA PRO A 268 -26.87 4.02 -26.89
C PRO A 268 -26.78 2.50 -26.67
N ILE A 269 -27.77 1.96 -25.95
CA ILE A 269 -27.94 0.52 -25.78
C ILE A 269 -28.17 -0.12 -27.14
N SER A 270 -27.27 -1.02 -27.52
CA SER A 270 -27.28 -1.71 -28.82
C SER A 270 -26.44 -2.98 -28.77
N ASP A 271 -26.54 -3.84 -29.78
CA ASP A 271 -25.66 -5.01 -29.91
C ASP A 271 -24.29 -4.66 -30.53
N SER A 272 -23.93 -3.37 -30.62
CA SER A 272 -22.67 -2.94 -31.20
C SER A 272 -21.47 -3.29 -30.31
N GLU A 273 -20.33 -3.59 -30.93
CA GLU A 273 -19.06 -3.84 -30.22
C GLU A 273 -18.68 -2.65 -29.32
N LEU A 274 -18.95 -1.43 -29.77
CA LEU A 274 -18.71 -0.20 -29.01
C LEU A 274 -19.52 -0.18 -27.70
N TYR A 275 -20.81 -0.50 -27.76
CA TYR A 275 -21.66 -0.57 -26.57
C TYR A 275 -21.19 -1.66 -25.60
N GLN A 276 -20.81 -2.84 -26.12
CA GLN A 276 -20.32 -3.94 -25.30
C GLN A 276 -19.00 -3.57 -24.61
N ALA A 277 -18.06 -2.93 -25.32
CA ALA A 277 -16.79 -2.48 -24.76
C ALA A 277 -16.99 -1.44 -23.63
N VAL A 278 -17.86 -0.45 -23.84
CA VAL A 278 -18.17 0.56 -22.81
C VAL A 278 -18.92 -0.07 -21.63
N SER A 279 -19.83 -1.01 -21.89
CA SER A 279 -20.58 -1.71 -20.84
C SER A 279 -19.69 -2.60 -19.98
N ALA A 280 -18.68 -3.24 -20.57
CA ALA A 280 -17.67 -4.00 -19.83
C ALA A 280 -16.87 -3.14 -18.85
N LEU A 281 -16.64 -1.86 -19.17
CA LEU A 281 -16.00 -0.94 -18.24
C LEU A 281 -16.91 -0.54 -17.08
N LYS A 282 -18.24 -0.63 -17.23
CA LYS A 282 -19.23 -0.36 -16.15
C LYS A 282 -19.37 -1.50 -15.17
N SER A 283 -19.21 -2.72 -15.63
CA SER A 283 -19.30 -3.92 -14.80
C SER A 283 -18.01 -4.21 -14.02
N ARG A 284 -17.05 -3.29 -14.00
CA ARG A 284 -15.82 -3.44 -13.22
C ARG A 284 -16.15 -3.57 -11.73
N THR A 285 -15.43 -4.48 -11.10
CA THR A 285 -15.69 -4.89 -9.73
C THR A 285 -15.32 -3.79 -8.74
N GLN A 286 -16.25 -3.52 -7.83
CA GLN A 286 -15.99 -2.76 -6.61
C GLN A 286 -15.46 -3.72 -5.53
N ASP A 287 -14.88 -3.14 -4.48
CA ASP A 287 -14.35 -3.92 -3.37
C ASP A 287 -14.82 -3.33 -2.03
N ASN A 288 -15.22 -4.20 -1.12
CA ASN A 288 -15.52 -3.84 0.25
C ASN A 288 -15.26 -5.05 1.13
N LEU A 289 -14.26 -4.90 1.98
CA LEU A 289 -13.81 -5.94 2.88
C LEU A 289 -13.68 -5.36 4.29
N THR A 290 -14.39 -5.98 5.22
CA THR A 290 -14.26 -5.74 6.65
C THR A 290 -13.56 -6.93 7.28
N THR A 291 -12.59 -6.68 8.16
CA THR A 291 -11.87 -7.76 8.87
C THR A 291 -11.72 -7.50 10.35
N TRP A 292 -11.84 -8.58 11.12
CA TRP A 292 -11.41 -8.64 12.51
C TRP A 292 -10.26 -9.64 12.63
N THR A 293 -9.09 -9.16 13.06
CA THR A 293 -7.91 -10.00 13.33
C THR A 293 -7.69 -10.08 14.82
N PHE A 294 -7.45 -11.29 15.31
CA PHE A 294 -7.02 -11.56 16.69
C PHE A 294 -5.71 -12.32 16.62
N GLY A 295 -4.73 -11.90 17.40
CA GLY A 295 -3.42 -12.52 17.33
C GLY A 295 -2.64 -12.47 18.63
N THR A 296 -1.59 -13.28 18.65
CA THR A 296 -0.60 -13.32 19.71
C THR A 296 0.79 -13.31 19.11
N ARG A 297 1.71 -12.61 19.77
CA ARG A 297 3.15 -12.64 19.54
C ARG A 297 3.83 -13.20 20.77
N TRP A 298 4.79 -14.09 20.58
CA TRP A 298 5.67 -14.62 21.63
C TRP A 298 7.11 -14.27 21.30
N ASP A 299 7.72 -13.43 22.12
CA ASP A 299 9.15 -13.11 22.03
C ASP A 299 9.96 -14.23 22.69
N ALA A 300 10.21 -15.29 21.91
CA ALA A 300 10.92 -16.49 22.38
C ALA A 300 12.43 -16.22 22.64
N HIS A 301 13.00 -15.25 21.92
CA HIS A 301 14.37 -14.76 22.07
C HIS A 301 14.43 -13.28 21.61
N PRO A 302 15.39 -12.44 22.06
CA PRO A 302 15.51 -11.05 21.61
C PRO A 302 15.60 -10.80 20.09
N GLN A 303 15.78 -11.86 19.29
CA GLN A 303 15.91 -11.84 17.84
C GLN A 303 14.93 -12.81 17.15
N ILE A 304 14.05 -13.47 17.90
CA ILE A 304 13.14 -14.49 17.39
C ILE A 304 11.76 -14.29 18.00
N ALA A 305 10.76 -14.09 17.15
CA ALA A 305 9.36 -14.00 17.56
C ALA A 305 8.52 -15.06 16.83
N LEU A 306 7.65 -15.72 17.59
CA LEU A 306 6.62 -16.60 17.04
C LEU A 306 5.29 -15.87 17.08
N LYS A 307 4.49 -15.99 16.03
CA LYS A 307 3.20 -15.30 15.93
C LYS A 307 2.11 -16.25 15.47
N ALA A 308 0.90 -16.04 15.96
CA ALA A 308 -0.29 -16.71 15.47
C ALA A 308 -1.43 -15.72 15.34
N GLU A 309 -2.19 -15.81 14.25
CA GLU A 309 -3.34 -14.95 13.94
C GLU A 309 -4.52 -15.75 13.42
N VAL A 310 -5.71 -15.28 13.76
CA VAL A 310 -6.95 -15.58 13.06
C VAL A 310 -7.56 -14.28 12.57
N THR A 311 -7.85 -14.20 11.27
CA THR A 311 -8.56 -13.09 10.64
C THR A 311 -9.91 -13.58 10.15
N LEU A 312 -10.98 -12.94 10.61
CA LEU A 312 -12.34 -13.12 10.10
C LEU A 312 -12.55 -12.09 8.99
N LEU A 313 -12.85 -12.56 7.79
CA LEU A 313 -13.11 -11.74 6.61
C LEU A 313 -14.61 -11.72 6.33
N ASP A 314 -15.17 -10.52 6.23
CA ASP A 314 -16.56 -10.26 5.87
C ASP A 314 -16.58 -9.36 4.64
N GLY A 315 -16.77 -9.98 3.48
CA GLY A 315 -16.78 -9.34 2.19
C GLY A 315 -18.19 -9.02 1.73
N LYS A 316 -18.41 -7.83 1.15
CA LYS A 316 -19.74 -7.44 0.70
C LYS A 316 -20.22 -8.30 -0.49
N PRO A 317 -21.43 -8.91 -0.43
CA PRO A 317 -21.99 -9.66 -1.56
C PRO A 317 -22.06 -8.82 -2.85
N GLY A 318 -21.66 -9.43 -3.97
CA GLY A 318 -21.65 -8.78 -5.29
C GLY A 318 -20.38 -7.97 -5.61
N GLU A 319 -19.45 -7.83 -4.65
CA GLU A 319 -18.15 -7.15 -4.83
C GLU A 319 -17.01 -8.20 -4.83
N THR A 320 -15.74 -7.82 -5.05
CA THR A 320 -14.62 -8.78 -5.01
C THR A 320 -14.14 -9.11 -3.60
N ALA A 321 -14.14 -8.13 -2.69
CA ALA A 321 -13.68 -8.29 -1.30
C ALA A 321 -12.27 -8.91 -1.19
N PHE A 322 -11.34 -8.51 -2.07
CA PHE A 322 -9.98 -9.06 -2.24
C PHE A 322 -9.88 -10.56 -2.61
N PHE A 323 -10.99 -11.18 -3.00
CA PHE A 323 -11.02 -12.55 -3.52
C PHE A 323 -10.85 -12.57 -5.04
N ASP A 324 -9.86 -13.33 -5.51
CA ASP A 324 -9.49 -13.45 -6.93
C ASP A 324 -10.34 -14.53 -7.66
N SER A 325 -10.89 -15.48 -6.91
CA SER A 325 -11.75 -16.56 -7.43
C SER A 325 -13.00 -16.65 -6.56
N ILE A 326 -14.14 -16.31 -7.15
CA ILE A 326 -15.44 -16.35 -6.48
C ILE A 326 -16.25 -17.45 -7.14
N GLN A 327 -16.45 -18.55 -6.43
CA GLN A 327 -17.33 -19.62 -6.87
C GLN A 327 -18.80 -19.18 -6.72
N ASN A 328 -19.69 -19.79 -7.50
CA ASN A 328 -21.12 -19.60 -7.32
C ASN A 328 -21.50 -19.96 -5.87
N ASP A 329 -22.32 -19.13 -5.24
CA ASP A 329 -22.78 -19.24 -3.84
C ASP A 329 -21.75 -18.90 -2.74
N PHE A 330 -20.54 -18.47 -3.07
CA PHE A 330 -19.59 -17.99 -2.06
C PHE A 330 -20.05 -16.65 -1.46
N SER A 331 -20.33 -16.65 -0.14
CA SER A 331 -20.82 -15.48 0.59
C SER A 331 -19.78 -14.38 0.78
N ARG A 332 -18.51 -14.63 0.40
CA ARG A 332 -17.33 -13.77 0.66
C ARG A 332 -16.96 -13.64 2.13
N ASN A 333 -17.37 -14.63 2.92
CA ASN A 333 -16.93 -14.78 4.30
C ASN A 333 -15.89 -15.89 4.37
N ALA A 334 -14.76 -15.61 5.01
CA ALA A 334 -13.69 -16.57 5.15
C ALA A 334 -12.96 -16.36 6.48
N ASN A 335 -12.36 -17.43 6.98
CA ASN A 335 -11.44 -17.36 8.11
C ASN A 335 -10.03 -17.64 7.58
N LEU A 336 -9.09 -16.77 7.89
CA LEU A 336 -7.68 -16.94 7.56
C LEU A 336 -6.91 -17.23 8.85
N TYR A 337 -6.19 -18.35 8.87
CA TYR A 337 -5.35 -18.75 9.99
C TYR A 337 -3.90 -18.65 9.56
N LYS A 338 -3.06 -17.99 10.36
CA LYS A 338 -1.64 -17.80 10.07
C LYS A 338 -0.79 -18.12 11.30
N ILE A 339 0.37 -18.69 11.06
CA ILE A 339 1.44 -18.87 12.05
C ILE A 339 2.73 -18.43 11.36
N SER A 340 3.57 -17.65 12.04
CA SER A 340 4.87 -17.23 11.51
C SER A 340 5.99 -17.35 12.55
N LEU A 341 7.20 -17.44 12.02
CA LEU A 341 8.45 -17.34 12.74
C LEU A 341 9.23 -16.18 12.12
N GLU A 342 9.43 -15.13 12.89
CA GLU A 342 10.20 -13.95 12.51
C GLU A 342 11.58 -14.03 13.18
N TRP A 343 12.63 -13.69 12.45
CA TRP A 343 13.96 -13.50 13.04
C TRP A 343 14.71 -12.35 12.40
N VAL A 344 15.59 -11.73 13.19
CA VAL A 344 16.51 -10.66 12.75
C VAL A 344 17.93 -11.05 13.12
N PHE A 345 18.91 -10.76 12.26
CA PHE A 345 20.30 -11.21 12.40
C PHE A 345 21.31 -10.10 12.11
#